data_AF-A0A4Q5R031-F1
#
_entry.id   AF-A0A4Q5R031-F1
#
_cell.length_a   1.000
_cell.length_b   1.000
_cell.length_c   1.000
_cell.angle_alpha   90.00
_cell.angle_beta   90.00
_cell.angle_gamma   90.00
#
_symmetry.space_group_name_H-M   'P 1'
#
loop_
_entity.id
_entity.type
_entity.pdbx_description
1 polymer ?
#
loop_
_entity_poly.entity_id
_entity_poly.type
_entity_poly.pdbx_seq_one_letter_code
_entity_poly.pdbx_strand_id
1 'polypeptide(L)'
;MTAAAQDEMSTRLYQCTSGPDQVAWTVAHFKAGGTISDVSLWLAGIDLPMRVLARAKSALRAEGLTVTGIMRNVADAAGQTHDILTWSVER
;
A
#
# COMPACT_ATOMS: atom_id res chain seq x y z
N MET A 1 -4.10 15.99 -35.03
CA MET A 1 -4.94 15.28 -34.03
C MET A 1 -3.99 14.62 -33.06
N THR A 2 -3.76 15.28 -31.92
CA THR A 2 -2.87 14.80 -30.86
C THR A 2 -3.52 13.60 -30.18
N ALA A 3 -2.78 12.50 -30.10
CA ALA A 3 -3.16 11.31 -29.36
C ALA A 3 -3.57 11.73 -27.95
N ALA A 4 -4.85 11.56 -27.62
CA ALA A 4 -5.26 11.58 -26.22
C ALA A 4 -4.52 10.43 -25.55
N ALA A 5 -3.55 10.75 -24.71
CA ALA A 5 -2.81 9.79 -23.91
C ALA A 5 -3.84 8.97 -23.11
N GLN A 6 -4.05 7.73 -23.52
CA GLN A 6 -4.92 6.76 -22.86
C GLN A 6 -4.23 6.10 -21.66
N ASP A 7 -3.20 6.73 -21.10
CA ASP A 7 -2.47 6.25 -19.93
C ASP A 7 -2.74 7.19 -18.76
N GLU A 8 -2.93 6.62 -17.57
CA GLU A 8 -3.16 7.30 -16.27
C GLU A 8 -4.60 7.51 -15.77
N MET A 9 -5.54 6.63 -16.11
CA MET A 9 -6.66 6.37 -15.20
C MET A 9 -6.33 5.17 -14.28
N SER A 10 -5.08 5.09 -13.82
CA SER A 10 -4.67 4.21 -12.74
C SER A 10 -5.13 4.85 -11.45
N THR A 11 -6.13 4.24 -10.83
CA THR A 11 -6.67 4.65 -9.54
C THR A 11 -5.49 4.89 -8.56
N ARG A 12 -5.47 6.04 -7.89
CA ARG A 12 -4.43 6.46 -6.94
C ARG A 12 -5.03 6.48 -5.55
N LEU A 13 -4.24 6.32 -4.48
CA LEU A 13 -4.69 6.67 -3.12
C LEU A 13 -5.31 8.08 -3.19
N TYR A 14 -6.45 8.30 -2.53
CA TYR A 14 -7.29 9.51 -2.71
C TYR A 14 -6.52 10.85 -2.62
N GLN A 15 -5.35 10.85 -1.98
CA GLN A 15 -4.49 12.02 -1.78
C GLN A 15 -3.15 11.97 -2.54
N CYS A 16 -2.89 10.95 -3.37
CA CYS A 16 -1.62 10.77 -4.07
C CYS A 16 -1.77 11.06 -5.56
N THR A 17 -0.85 11.85 -6.11
CA THR A 17 -0.85 12.24 -7.53
C THR A 17 0.12 11.42 -8.39
N SER A 18 0.99 10.62 -7.78
CA SER A 18 1.99 9.83 -8.49
C SER A 18 2.42 8.57 -7.71
N GLY A 19 3.13 7.65 -8.38
CA GLY A 19 3.74 6.49 -7.71
C GLY A 19 4.72 6.85 -6.59
N PRO A 20 5.65 7.81 -6.79
CA PRO A 20 6.51 8.33 -5.72
C PRO A 20 5.74 8.86 -4.50
N ASP A 21 4.65 9.61 -4.71
CA ASP A 21 3.83 10.12 -3.60
C ASP A 21 3.22 8.98 -2.78
N GLN A 22 2.76 7.92 -3.45
CA GLN A 22 2.23 6.73 -2.77
C GLN A 22 3.31 6.03 -1.94
N VAL A 23 4.55 5.95 -2.43
CA VAL A 23 5.68 5.40 -1.66
C VAL A 23 5.99 6.26 -0.45
N ALA A 24 6.07 7.59 -0.61
CA ALA A 24 6.33 8.52 0.47
C ALA A 24 5.26 8.45 1.56
N TRP A 25 3.99 8.43 1.17
CA TRP A 25 2.86 8.22 2.09
C TRP A 25 2.96 6.89 2.81
N THR A 26 3.24 5.79 2.09
CA THR A 26 3.36 4.44 2.66
C THR A 26 4.47 4.38 3.72
N VAL A 27 5.62 5.00 3.46
CA VAL A 27 6.73 5.11 4.42
C VAL A 27 6.31 5.89 5.67
N ALA A 28 5.66 7.05 5.50
CA ALA A 28 5.20 7.87 6.62
C ALA A 28 4.17 7.15 7.49
N HIS A 29 3.21 6.46 6.86
CA HIS A 29 2.19 5.66 7.54
C HIS A 29 2.82 4.54 8.39
N PHE A 30 3.79 3.82 7.84
CA PHE A 30 4.53 2.79 8.57
C PHE A 30 5.33 3.36 9.75
N LYS A 31 6.02 4.48 9.58
CA LYS A 31 6.78 5.14 10.68
C LYS A 31 5.88 5.60 11.82
N ALA A 32 4.65 6.00 11.51
CA ALA A 32 3.63 6.35 12.49
C ALA A 32 3.03 5.13 13.24
N GLY A 33 3.47 3.91 12.92
CA GLY A 33 2.92 2.67 13.51
C GLY A 33 1.67 2.16 12.81
N GLY A 34 1.33 2.73 11.66
CA GLY A 34 0.21 2.27 10.84
C GLY A 34 0.46 0.88 10.25
N THR A 35 -0.62 0.13 10.07
CA THR A 35 -0.61 -1.15 9.37
C THR A 35 -1.24 -1.00 7.99
N ILE A 36 -0.84 -1.84 7.05
CA ILE A 36 -1.42 -1.92 5.71
C ILE A 36 -1.87 -3.35 5.48
N SER A 37 -3.15 -3.54 5.17
CA SER A 37 -3.75 -4.85 4.94
C SER A 37 -4.05 -5.08 3.47
N ASP A 38 -3.99 -6.33 3.04
CA ASP A 38 -4.17 -6.77 1.67
C ASP A 38 -5.61 -7.26 1.43
N VAL A 39 -6.44 -6.35 0.95
CA VAL A 39 -7.32 -6.61 -0.21
C VAL A 39 -6.96 -5.48 -1.17
N SER A 40 -5.73 -5.65 -1.67
CA SER A 40 -4.94 -4.83 -2.57
C SER A 40 -4.72 -3.38 -2.15
N LEU A 41 -4.17 -3.07 -0.95
CA LEU A 41 -4.06 -1.68 -0.46
C LEU A 41 -5.44 -0.94 -0.48
N TRP A 42 -6.53 -1.71 -0.35
CA TRP A 42 -7.97 -1.40 -0.27
C TRP A 42 -8.51 -0.15 -1.00
N LEU A 43 -9.01 -0.40 -2.21
CA LEU A 43 -9.95 0.38 -3.05
C LEU A 43 -9.42 1.56 -3.86
N ALA A 44 -8.14 1.92 -3.73
CA ALA A 44 -7.57 3.00 -4.53
C ALA A 44 -6.89 2.54 -5.81
N GLY A 45 -7.22 1.35 -6.34
CA GLY A 45 -6.77 0.74 -7.60
C GLY A 45 -5.36 1.09 -8.07
N ILE A 46 -4.41 1.05 -7.13
CA ILE A 46 -2.98 1.09 -7.43
C ILE A 46 -2.74 -0.11 -8.35
N ASP A 47 -2.38 0.16 -9.60
CA ASP A 47 -2.18 -0.87 -10.62
C ASP A 47 -0.98 -1.80 -10.27
N LEU A 48 -0.12 -1.35 -9.34
CA LEU A 48 1.13 -2.00 -8.93
C LEU A 48 1.38 -1.91 -7.41
N PRO A 49 0.48 -2.43 -6.56
CA PRO A 49 0.49 -2.24 -5.10
C PRO A 49 1.76 -2.84 -4.48
N MET A 50 2.18 -4.00 -5.00
CA MET A 50 3.40 -4.67 -4.56
C MET A 50 4.67 -3.90 -4.92
N ARG A 51 4.68 -3.08 -5.99
CA ARG A 51 5.84 -2.22 -6.31
C ARG A 51 5.96 -1.05 -5.34
N VAL A 52 4.83 -0.43 -4.98
CA VAL A 52 4.79 0.63 -3.96
C VAL A 52 5.30 0.08 -2.63
N LEU A 53 4.77 -1.07 -2.21
CA LEU A 53 5.21 -1.75 -0.98
C LEU A 53 6.69 -2.13 -1.05
N ALA A 54 7.18 -2.70 -2.15
CA ALA A 54 8.59 -3.06 -2.30
C ALA A 54 9.53 -1.84 -2.19
N ARG A 55 9.15 -0.71 -2.79
CA ARG A 55 9.91 0.55 -2.69
C ARG A 55 9.89 1.12 -1.27
N ALA A 56 8.73 1.09 -0.61
CA ALA A 56 8.62 1.53 0.79
C ALA A 56 9.45 0.66 1.73
N LYS A 57 9.44 -0.67 1.54
CA LYS A 57 10.31 -1.62 2.25
C LYS A 57 11.78 -1.29 2.04
N SER A 58 12.19 -1.01 0.80
CA SER A 58 13.56 -0.62 0.50
C SER A 58 13.98 0.67 1.20
N ALA A 59 13.12 1.69 1.21
CA ALA A 59 13.38 2.96 1.89
C ALA A 59 13.49 2.78 3.41
N LEU A 60 12.54 2.07 4.03
CA LEU A 60 12.54 1.79 5.46
C LEU A 60 13.76 0.96 5.88
N ARG A 61 14.17 -0.02 5.06
CA ARG A 61 15.37 -0.82 5.30
C ARG A 61 16.64 0.02 5.29
N ALA A 62 16.74 1.03 4.42
CA ALA A 62 17.87 1.96 4.42
C ALA A 62 17.97 2.79 5.71
N GLU A 63 16.87 2.91 6.45
CA GLU A 63 16.80 3.55 7.76
C GLU A 63 16.90 2.57 8.94
N GLY A 64 17.15 1.28 8.67
CA GLY A 64 17.26 0.23 9.68
C GLY A 64 15.93 -0.33 10.17
N LEU A 65 14.80 0.03 9.55
CA LEU A 65 13.47 -0.46 9.91
C LEU A 65 13.10 -1.69 9.08
N THR A 66 12.47 -2.69 9.73
CA THR A 66 12.01 -3.92 9.07
C THR A 66 10.50 -3.96 8.98
N VAL A 67 9.98 -4.18 7.77
CA VAL A 67 8.54 -4.38 7.54
C VAL A 67 8.25 -5.88 7.46
N THR A 68 7.47 -6.39 8.40
CA THR A 68 7.01 -7.79 8.41
C THR A 68 5.58 -7.90 7.89
N GLY A 69 5.19 -9.11 7.50
CA GLY A 69 3.84 -9.42 7.01
C GLY A 69 3.27 -10.61 7.77
N ILE A 70 2.04 -10.49 8.25
CA ILE A 70 1.32 -11.55 8.96
C ILE A 70 -0.08 -11.74 8.39
N MET A 71 -0.55 -12.99 8.31
CA MET A 71 -1.95 -13.26 7.98
C MET A 71 -2.81 -12.92 9.20
N ARG A 72 -3.84 -12.10 8.99
CA ARG A 72 -4.83 -11.74 10.00
C ARG A 72 -6.20 -12.20 9.56
N ASN A 73 -6.94 -12.76 10.50
CA ASN A 73 -8.31 -13.17 10.29
C ASN A 73 -9.24 -11.99 10.62
N VAL A 74 -9.96 -11.47 9.62
CA VAL A 74 -10.75 -10.24 9.73
C VAL A 74 -12.18 -10.50 9.26
N ALA A 75 -13.17 -10.09 10.05
CA ALA A 75 -14.58 -10.16 9.67
C ALA A 75 -14.99 -8.93 8.85
N ASP A 76 -15.72 -9.15 7.76
CA ASP A 76 -16.33 -8.08 6.98
C ASP A 76 -17.68 -7.60 7.59
N ALA A 77 -18.31 -6.63 6.94
CA ALA A 77 -19.59 -6.07 7.39
C ALA A 77 -20.76 -7.06 7.34
N ALA A 78 -20.64 -8.15 6.57
CA ALA A 78 -21.61 -9.25 6.52
C ALA A 78 -21.34 -10.33 7.57
N GLY A 79 -20.27 -10.18 8.36
CA GLY A 79 -19.84 -11.16 9.36
C GLY A 79 -19.07 -12.35 8.77
N GLN A 80 -18.70 -12.31 7.50
CA GLN A 80 -17.84 -13.33 6.90
C GLN A 80 -16.38 -13.03 7.22
N THR A 81 -15.67 -14.08 7.59
CA THR A 81 -14.26 -14.00 7.96
C THR A 81 -13.35 -14.25 6.76
N HIS A 82 -12.30 -13.43 6.63
CA HIS A 82 -11.30 -13.48 5.59
C HIS A 82 -9.89 -13.49 6.17
N ASP A 83 -9.00 -14.28 5.56
CA ASP A 83 -7.58 -14.23 5.87
C ASP A 83 -6.90 -13.17 5.01
N ILE A 84 -6.39 -12.13 5.66
CA ILE A 84 -5.85 -10.92 5.04
C ILE A 84 -4.37 -10.75 5.41
N LEU A 85 -3.50 -10.68 4.40
CA LEU A 85 -2.09 -10.39 4.61
C LEU A 85 -1.93 -8.94 5.08
N THR A 86 -1.27 -8.71 6.22
CA THR A 86 -1.10 -7.38 6.81
C THR A 86 0.36 -7.09 7.09
N TRP A 87 0.84 -5.93 6.65
CA TRP A 87 2.19 -5.45 6.88
C TRP A 87 2.27 -4.37 7.97
N SER A 88 3.37 -4.38 8.70
CA SER A 88 3.69 -3.42 9.76
C SER A 88 5.21 -3.29 9.91
N VAL A 89 5.67 -2.18 10.50
CA VAL A 89 7.07 -2.07 10.93
C VAL A 89 7.22 -2.68 12.32
N GLU A 90 8.16 -3.60 12.47
CA GLU A 90 8.67 -4.04 13.76
C GLU A 90 9.81 -3.12 14.17
N ARG A 91 9.78 -2.67 15.43
CA ARG A 91 10.85 -1.87 16.05
C ARG A 91 11.79 -2.78 16.83
#